data_AF-A0A3L6EYN9-F1
#
_entry.id   AF-A0A3L6EYN9-F1
#
_cell.length_a   1.000
_cell.length_b   1.000
_cell.length_c   1.000
_cell.angle_alpha   90.00
_cell.angle_beta   90.00
_cell.angle_gamma   90.00
#
_symmetry.space_group_name_H-M   'P 1'
#
loop_
_entity.id
_entity.type
_entity.pdbx_description
1 polymer ?
#
loop_
_entity_poly.entity_id
_entity_poly.type
_entity_poly.pdbx_seq_one_letter_code
_entity_poly.pdbx_strand_id
1 'polypeptide(L)' 'MDGLTAEDKSYALVLFESAINREVFLTTTEHDVREIWLKRKIRLLRSSVQ' A
#
# COMPACT_ATOMS: atom_id res chain seq x y z
N MET A 1 -16.26 -1.89 -6.80
CA MET A 1 -15.02 -2.34 -6.13
C MET A 1 -14.97 -1.63 -4.80
N ASP A 2 -15.13 -2.37 -3.70
CA ASP A 2 -15.01 -1.78 -2.37
C ASP A 2 -13.58 -1.27 -2.19
N GLY A 3 -13.45 0.01 -1.86
CA GLY A 3 -12.15 0.65 -1.65
C GLY A 3 -11.41 0.07 -0.44
N LEU A 4 -10.27 0.67 -0.09
CA LEU A 4 -9.50 0.28 1.09
C LEU A 4 -10.35 0.43 2.37
N THR A 5 -10.36 -0.61 3.20
CA THR A 5 -10.99 -0.58 4.53
C THR A 5 -10.28 0.39 5.47
N ALA A 6 -10.87 0.69 6.62
CA ALA A 6 -10.20 1.51 7.65
C ALA A 6 -8.88 0.86 8.13
N GLU A 7 -8.88 -0.47 8.25
CA GLU A 7 -7.69 -1.24 8.61
C GLU A 7 -6.61 -1.15 7.51
N ASP A 8 -6.98 -1.36 6.25
CA ASP A 8 -6.05 -1.24 5.11
C ASP A 8 -5.41 0.16 5.05
N LYS A 9 -6.18 1.21 5.36
CA LYS A 9 -5.65 2.59 5.42
C LYS A 9 -4.61 2.77 6.53
N SER A 10 -4.78 2.11 7.67
CA SER A 10 -3.77 2.17 8.75
C SER A 10 -2.44 1.54 8.33
N TYR A 11 -2.48 0.38 7.64
CA TYR A 11 -1.29 -0.24 7.07
C TYR A 11 -0.67 0.61 5.95
N ALA A 12 -1.50 1.27 5.13
CA ALA A 12 -1.01 2.19 4.11
C ALA A 12 -0.23 3.38 4.72
N LEU A 13 -0.70 3.93 5.85
CA LEU A 13 0.03 4.99 6.56
C LEU A 13 1.42 4.53 6.98
N VAL A 14 1.53 3.34 7.60
CA VAL A 14 2.82 2.75 8.01
C VAL A 14 3.72 2.51 6.79
N LEU A 15 3.18 1.98 5.69
CA LEU A 15 3.95 1.78 4.45
C LEU A 15 4.56 3.08 3.93
N PHE A 16 3.83 4.18 4.03
CA PHE A 16 4.27 5.48 3.55
C PHE A 16 5.19 6.22 4.52
N GLU A 17 5.54 5.69 5.69
CA GLU A 17 6.65 6.23 6.50
C GLU A 17 7.99 6.05 5.77
N SER A 18 8.14 4.95 5.02
CA SER A 18 9.31 4.68 4.19
C SER A 18 9.38 5.59 2.96
N ALA A 19 10.48 6.33 2.84
CA ALA A 19 10.74 7.20 1.69
C ALA A 19 10.75 6.42 0.37
N ILE A 20 11.33 5.22 0.35
CA ILE A 20 11.38 4.35 -0.84
C ILE A 20 9.98 3.93 -1.27
N ASN A 21 9.11 3.55 -0.33
CA ASN A 21 7.73 3.17 -0.65
C ASN A 21 6.94 4.35 -1.24
N ARG A 22 7.13 5.56 -0.68
CA ARG A 22 6.51 6.79 -1.23
C ARG A 22 7.01 7.05 -2.65
N GLU A 23 8.31 6.97 -2.88
CA GLU A 23 8.91 7.20 -4.20
C GLU A 23 8.38 6.20 -5.23
N VAL A 24 8.39 4.90 -4.92
CA VAL A 24 7.86 3.86 -5.81
C VAL A 24 6.39 4.10 -6.14
N PHE A 25 5.58 4.47 -5.14
CA PHE A 25 4.17 4.75 -5.35
C PHE A 25 3.93 5.98 -6.24
N LEU A 26 4.69 7.06 -6.03
CA LEU A 26 4.56 8.31 -6.80
C LEU A 26 5.10 8.19 -8.23
N THR A 27 6.14 7.38 -8.43
CA THR A 27 6.76 7.15 -9.76
C THR A 27 6.02 6.13 -10.61
N THR A 28 5.18 5.27 -10.01
CA THR A 28 4.33 4.34 -10.76
C THR A 28 3.13 5.10 -11.34
N THR A 29 3.17 5.35 -12.65
CA THR A 29 2.15 6.11 -13.38
C THR A 29 0.93 5.27 -13.74
N GLU A 30 1.12 3.98 -13.99
CA GLU A 30 0.03 3.05 -14.32
C GLU A 30 -0.85 2.81 -13.09
N HIS A 31 -2.10 3.28 -13.15
CA HIS A 31 -3.03 3.26 -12.04
C HIS A 31 -3.23 1.85 -11.46
N ASP A 32 -3.48 0.87 -12.34
CA ASP A 32 -3.76 -0.51 -11.93
C ASP A 32 -2.54 -1.16 -11.30
N VAL A 33 -1.34 -0.90 -11.83
CA VAL A 33 -0.09 -1.40 -11.27
C VAL A 33 0.14 -0.82 -9.87
N ARG A 34 -0.09 0.49 -9.72
CA ARG A 34 0.04 1.18 -8.43
C ARG A 34 -0.95 0.65 -7.39
N GLU A 35 -2.20 0.40 -7.80
CA GLU A 35 -3.23 -0.17 -6.92
C GLU A 35 -2.90 -1.61 -6.51
N ILE A 36 -2.47 -2.45 -7.46
CA ILE A 36 -2.03 -3.82 -7.20
C ILE A 36 -0.83 -3.84 -6.25
N TRP A 37 0.14 -2.95 -6.46
CA TRP A 37 1.32 -2.83 -5.61
C TRP A 37 0.92 -2.47 -4.17
N LEU A 38 0.05 -1.46 -4.00
CA LEU A 38 -0.40 -1.02 -2.68
C LEU A 38 -1.15 -2.14 -1.94
N LYS A 39 -2.10 -2.81 -2.61
CA LYS A 39 -2.84 -3.95 -2.04
C LYS A 39 -1.91 -5.09 -1.61
N ARG A 40 -0.88 -5.39 -2.40
CA ARG A 40 0.12 -6.42 -2.05
C ARG A 40 0.95 -6.02 -0.84
N LYS A 41 1.41 -4.77 -0.76
CA LYS A 41 2.19 -4.26 0.37
C LYS A 41 1.38 -4.27 1.67
N ILE A 42 0.12 -3.84 1.62
CA ILE A 42 -0.79 -3.88 2.78
C ILE A 42 -0.97 -5.33 3.25
N ARG A 43 -1.21 -6.28 2.34
CA ARG A 43 -1.38 -7.70 2.68
C ARG A 43 -0.14 -8.28 3.35
N LEU A 44 1.06 -7.97 2.85
CA LEU A 44 2.32 -8.43 3.44
C LEU A 44 2.52 -7.87 4.84
N LEU A 45 2.26 -6.57 5.04
CA LEU A 45 2.40 -5.92 6.33
C LEU A 45 1.44 -6.52 7.35
N ARG A 46 0.17 -6.72 6.97
CA ARG A 46 -0.82 -7.38 7.81
C ARG A 46 -0.39 -8.79 8.22
N SER A 47 0.13 -9.58 7.28
CA SER A 47 0.63 -10.94 7.57
C SER A 47 1.88 -10.97 8.46
N SER A 48 2.62 -9.87 8.58
CA SER A 48 3.80 -9.79 9.47
C SER A 48 3.47 -9.35 10.91
N VAL A 49 2.23 -8.91 11.17
CA VAL A 49 1.77 -8.42 12.47
C VAL A 49 0.93 -9.48 13.23
N GLN A 50 0.58 -10.59 12.58
CA GLN A 50 -0.05 -11.77 13.20
C GLN A 50 1.00 -12.82 13.58
#